data_AF-A0A383D8K9-F1
#
_entry.id   AF-A0A383D8K9-F1
#
_cell.length_a   1.000
_cell.length_b   1.000
_cell.length_c   1.000
_cell.angle_alpha   90.00
_cell.angle_beta   90.00
_cell.angle_gamma   90.00
#
_symmetry.space_group_name_H-M   'P 1'
#
loop_
_entity.id
_entity.type
_entity.pdbx_description
1 polymer ?
#
loop_
_entity_poly.entity_id
_entity_poly.type
_entity_poly.pdbx_seq_one_letter_code
_entity_poly.pdbx_strand_id
1 'polypeptide(L)'
;KDVNRAKVLRARTVMVKPDRFNGSEVKLADTYKVDGDTYIEEFLPRVLRERSTIVVVDKKGDTMGYITEKELAISLSKTSHNEPKKTF
;
A
#
# COMPACT_ATOMS: atom_id res chain seq x y z
N LYS A 1 -22.99 -6.90 -6.07
CA LYS A 1 -22.13 -5.71 -5.82
C LYS A 1 -20.70 -6.20 -6.01
N ASP A 2 -20.28 -6.21 -7.26
CA ASP A 2 -19.10 -6.94 -7.72
C ASP A 2 -17.91 -6.01 -7.63
N VAL A 3 -17.42 -5.88 -6.40
CA VAL A 3 -16.25 -5.09 -6.05
C VAL A 3 -14.99 -5.84 -6.49
N ASN A 4 -14.82 -6.04 -7.80
CA ASN A 4 -13.57 -6.34 -8.51
C ASN A 4 -12.48 -7.09 -7.70
N ARG A 5 -12.85 -8.21 -7.04
CA ARG A 5 -11.98 -8.92 -6.06
C ARG A 5 -10.69 -9.45 -6.67
N ALA A 6 -10.65 -9.60 -8.00
CA ALA A 6 -9.49 -10.05 -8.74
C ALA A 6 -8.44 -8.94 -8.99
N LYS A 7 -8.80 -7.65 -8.85
CA LYS A 7 -7.87 -6.52 -9.04
C LYS A 7 -7.27 -5.97 -7.76
N VAL A 8 -7.71 -6.45 -6.59
CA VAL A 8 -7.29 -5.82 -5.34
C VAL A 8 -5.82 -6.15 -5.05
N LEU A 9 -5.01 -5.09 -5.01
CA LEU A 9 -3.59 -5.15 -4.72
C LEU A 9 -3.35 -5.56 -3.26
N ARG A 10 -2.26 -6.31 -3.03
CA ARG A 10 -1.81 -6.70 -1.68
C ARG A 10 -0.83 -5.67 -1.13
N ALA A 11 -0.77 -5.59 0.20
CA ALA A 11 0.16 -4.73 0.92
C ALA A 11 1.61 -4.92 0.45
N ARG A 12 2.07 -6.17 0.32
CA ARG A 12 3.43 -6.48 -0.17
C ARG A 12 3.78 -5.92 -1.56
N THR A 13 2.78 -5.67 -2.40
CA THR A 13 2.97 -5.19 -3.77
C THR A 13 3.09 -3.68 -3.84
N VAL A 14 2.45 -2.98 -2.89
CA VAL A 14 2.38 -1.51 -2.84
C VAL A 14 3.33 -0.93 -1.79
N MET A 15 3.85 -1.75 -0.88
CA MET A 15 4.81 -1.30 0.11
C MET A 15 6.12 -0.84 -0.51
N VAL A 16 6.69 0.17 0.13
CA VAL A 16 8.09 0.54 -0.05
C VAL A 16 8.94 -0.26 0.93
N LYS A 17 10.07 -0.74 0.44
CA LYS A 17 11.05 -1.39 1.30
C LYS A 17 11.58 -0.38 2.33
N PRO A 18 11.89 -0.82 3.56
CA PRO A 18 12.46 0.06 4.59
C PRO A 18 13.73 0.75 4.10
N ASP A 19 14.51 0.08 3.26
CA ASP A 19 15.73 0.58 2.64
C ASP A 19 15.52 1.77 1.68
N ARG A 20 14.37 1.82 1.00
CA ARG A 20 14.00 2.92 0.08
C ARG A 20 13.09 3.95 0.72
N PHE A 21 12.72 3.72 1.96
CA PHE A 21 11.77 4.57 2.65
C PHE A 21 12.51 5.60 3.47
N ASN A 22 12.41 6.86 3.04
CA ASN A 22 12.89 7.97 3.83
C ASN A 22 11.97 8.14 5.04
N GLY A 23 12.39 7.59 6.19
CA GLY A 23 11.64 7.58 7.44
C GLY A 23 11.24 8.95 8.01
N SER A 24 11.62 10.05 7.34
CA SER A 24 11.22 11.42 7.64
C SER A 24 9.71 11.67 7.53
N GLU A 25 8.97 10.82 6.80
CA GLU A 25 7.49 10.93 6.69
C GLU A 25 6.73 10.00 7.65
N VAL A 26 7.41 9.19 8.47
CA VAL A 26 6.74 8.31 9.44
C VAL A 26 6.36 9.09 10.67
N LYS A 27 5.07 9.39 10.81
CA LYS A 27 4.52 9.72 12.12
C LYS A 27 4.34 8.43 12.90
N LEU A 28 5.31 8.09 13.75
CA LEU A 28 5.29 6.92 14.64
C LEU A 28 4.02 6.84 15.50
N ALA A 29 3.40 7.99 15.80
CA ALA A 29 2.16 8.08 16.57
C ALA A 29 0.94 7.43 15.89
N ASP A 30 0.93 7.36 14.56
CA ASP A 30 -0.21 6.86 13.78
C ASP A 30 0.28 5.79 12.78
N THR A 31 0.78 4.68 13.31
CA THR A 31 1.17 3.52 12.51
C THR A 31 0.24 2.33 12.73
N TYR A 32 -0.10 1.62 11.64
CA TYR A 32 -0.95 0.44 11.69
C TYR A 32 -0.25 -0.77 11.04
N LYS A 33 -0.05 -1.84 11.81
CA LYS A 33 0.64 -3.04 11.34
C LYS A 33 -0.31 -3.98 10.61
N VAL A 34 0.06 -4.42 9.42
CA VAL A 34 -0.71 -5.39 8.61
C VAL A 34 0.21 -6.45 8.02
N ASP A 35 -0.35 -7.63 7.72
CA ASP A 35 0.37 -8.69 7.04
C ASP A 35 0.58 -8.33 5.56
N GLY A 36 1.70 -8.75 4.96
CA GLY A 36 1.98 -8.51 3.54
C GLY A 36 0.97 -9.15 2.58
N ASP A 37 0.23 -10.17 2.99
CA ASP A 37 -0.89 -10.77 2.24
C ASP A 37 -2.21 -10.00 2.42
N THR A 38 -2.31 -9.05 3.35
CA THR A 38 -3.51 -8.24 3.54
C THR A 38 -3.79 -7.40 2.30
N TYR A 39 -5.05 -7.39 1.89
CA TYR A 39 -5.53 -6.58 0.78
C TYR A 39 -5.61 -5.11 1.17
N ILE A 40 -5.30 -4.23 0.22
CA ILE A 40 -5.31 -2.79 0.46
C ILE A 40 -6.68 -2.29 0.89
N GLU A 41 -7.77 -2.80 0.31
CA GLU A 41 -9.14 -2.36 0.61
C GLU A 41 -9.51 -2.48 2.10
N GLU A 42 -8.91 -3.44 2.82
CA GLU A 42 -9.20 -3.71 4.23
C GLU A 42 -8.73 -2.56 5.13
N PHE A 43 -7.63 -1.90 4.74
CA PHE A 43 -7.03 -0.80 5.51
C PHE A 43 -7.05 0.54 4.78
N LEU A 44 -7.37 0.57 3.49
CA LEU A 44 -7.52 1.79 2.69
C LEU A 44 -8.48 2.81 3.32
N PRO A 45 -9.71 2.47 3.75
CA PRO A 45 -10.60 3.46 4.35
C PRO A 45 -10.05 4.00 5.67
N ARG A 46 -9.20 3.23 6.36
CA ARG A 46 -8.55 3.64 7.60
C ARG A 46 -7.41 4.61 7.33
N VAL A 47 -6.52 4.28 6.40
CA VAL A 47 -5.40 5.16 5.99
C VAL A 47 -5.90 6.50 5.48
N LEU A 48 -6.95 6.51 4.65
CA LEU A 48 -7.50 7.76 4.12
C LEU A 48 -8.19 8.61 5.20
N ARG A 49 -8.78 7.98 6.22
CA ARG A 49 -9.45 8.68 7.32
C ARG A 49 -8.47 9.22 8.34
N GLU A 50 -7.51 8.40 8.76
CA GLU A 50 -6.59 8.70 9.87
C GLU A 50 -5.24 9.25 9.38
N ARG A 51 -4.99 9.26 8.06
CA ARG A 51 -3.68 9.58 7.45
C ARG A 51 -2.53 8.80 8.10
N SER A 52 -2.83 7.58 8.55
CA SER A 52 -1.90 6.70 9.24
C SER A 52 -0.95 6.02 8.27
N THR A 53 0.27 5.75 8.72
CA THR A 53 1.24 4.97 7.96
C THR A 53 1.02 3.48 8.23
N ILE A 54 0.96 2.67 7.18
CA ILE A 54 0.84 1.23 7.33
C ILE A 54 2.23 0.61 7.40
N VAL A 55 2.45 -0.23 8.39
CA VAL A 55 3.67 -1.01 8.55
C VAL A 55 3.36 -2.42 8.10
N VAL A 56 4.00 -2.86 7.02
CA VAL A 56 3.82 -4.21 6.50
C VAL A 56 4.78 -5.13 7.24
N VAL A 57 4.24 -6.14 7.88
CA VAL A 57 4.99 -7.16 8.60
C VAL A 57 4.83 -8.52 7.94
N ASP A 58 5.84 -9.37 8.09
CA ASP A 58 5.77 -10.78 7.74
C ASP A 58 4.99 -11.57 8.80
N LYS A 59 4.67 -12.83 8.50
CA LYS A 59 4.11 -13.80 9.45
C LYS A 59 4.93 -13.92 10.75
N LYS A 60 6.24 -13.65 10.68
CA LYS A 60 7.15 -13.65 11.83
C LYS A 60 7.09 -12.37 12.69
N GLY A 61 6.41 -11.32 12.21
CA GLY A 61 6.35 -10.01 12.86
C GLY A 61 7.48 -9.07 12.44
N ASP A 62 8.36 -9.49 11.54
CA ASP A 62 9.42 -8.65 10.98
C ASP A 62 8.87 -7.61 10.01
N THR A 63 9.35 -6.37 10.10
CA THR A 63 8.94 -5.28 9.20
C THR A 63 9.48 -5.53 7.79
N MET A 64 8.58 -5.77 6.84
CA MET A 64 8.90 -5.94 5.42
C MET A 64 8.97 -4.60 4.68
N GLY A 65 8.18 -3.62 5.14
CA GLY A 65 8.04 -2.35 4.45
C GLY A 65 7.00 -1.44 5.06
N TYR A 66 6.79 -0.31 4.39
CA TYR A 66 5.84 0.72 4.80
C TYR A 66 4.95 1.10 3.62
N ILE A 67 3.70 1.46 3.90
CA ILE A 67 2.79 2.01 2.91
C ILE A 67 2.25 3.32 3.47
N THR A 68 2.41 4.39 2.70
CA THR A 68 1.82 5.70 3.00
C THR A 68 0.69 5.98 2.01
N GLU A 69 -0.10 7.02 2.27
CA GLU A 69 -1.14 7.49 1.34
C GLU A 69 -0.57 7.76 -0.07
N LYS A 70 0.66 8.25 -0.17
CA LYS A 70 1.34 8.48 -1.47
C LYS A 70 1.49 7.19 -2.28
N GLU A 71 1.97 6.12 -1.65
CA GLU A 71 2.17 4.83 -2.33
C GLU A 71 0.84 4.19 -2.73
N LEU A 72 -0.18 4.34 -1.89
CA LEU A 72 -1.55 3.93 -2.21
C LEU A 72 -2.09 4.70 -3.41
N ALA A 73 -1.95 6.03 -3.41
CA ALA A 73 -2.39 6.87 -4.52
C ALA A 73 -1.70 6.45 -5.82
N ILE A 74 -0.38 6.29 -5.83
CA ILE A 74 0.38 5.87 -7.02
C ILE A 74 -0.08 4.49 -7.52
N SER A 75 -0.24 3.53 -6.62
CA SER A 75 -0.60 2.16 -6.98
C SER A 75 -2.03 2.04 -7.48
N LEU A 76 -2.95 2.80 -6.89
CA LEU A 76 -4.33 2.88 -7.36
C LEU A 76 -4.42 3.64 -8.70
N SER A 77 -3.67 4.73 -8.87
CA SER A 77 -3.61 5.49 -10.13
C SER A 77 -3.01 4.68 -11.28
N LYS A 78 -2.02 3.81 -11.03
CA LYS A 78 -1.45 2.91 -12.04
C LYS A 78 -2.45 1.89 -12.59
N THR A 79 -3.57 1.65 -11.91
CA THR A 79 -4.62 0.72 -12.38
C THR A 79 -5.50 1.36 -13.49
N SER A 80 -5.37 2.67 -13.73
CA SER A 80 -6.12 3.41 -14.75
C SER A 80 -5.37 3.68 -16.07
N HIS A 81 -4.15 3.14 -16.24
CA HIS A 81 -3.40 3.28 -17.50
C HIS A 81 -2.95 1.92 -18.03
N ASN A 82 -3.91 1.17 -18.57
CA ASN A 82 -3.63 0.32 -19.72
C ASN A 82 -3.84 1.17 -20.97
N GLU A 83 -2.96 2.15 -21.22
CA GLU A 83 -2.70 2.57 -22.59
C GLU A 83 -1.62 1.62 -23.13
N PRO A 84 -1.91 0.80 -24.16
CA PRO A 84 -0.83 0.22 -24.92
C PRO A 84 -0.09 1.40 -25.55
N LYS A 85 1.16 1.61 -25.17
CA LYS A 85 2.10 2.39 -26.00
C LYS A 85 2.19 1.67 -27.34
N LYS A 86 1.30 1.99 -28.27
CA LYS A 86 1.40 1.60 -29.67
C LYS A 86 2.35 2.60 -30.30
N THR A 87 3.64 2.34 -30.14
CA THR A 87 4.64 2.78 -31.11
C THR A 87 4.25 2.17 -32.44
N PHE A 88 3.97 2.99 -33.46
CA PHE A 88 4.39 2.87 -34.87
C PHE A 88 3.89 4.10 -35.62
#